data_AF-A0A352F9D0-F1
#
_entry.id   AF-A0A352F9D0-F1
#
_cell.length_a   1.000
_cell.length_b   1.000
_cell.length_c   1.000
_cell.angle_alpha   90.00
_cell.angle_beta   90.00
_cell.angle_gamma   90.00
#
_symmetry.space_group_name_H-M   'P 1'
#
loop_
_entity.id
_entity.type
_entity.pdbx_description
1 polymer ?
#
loop_
_entity_poly.entity_id
_entity_poly.type
_entity_poly.pdbx_seq_one_letter_code
_entity_poly.pdbx_strand_id
1 'polypeptide(L)'
;MNKNTFFLIILICFGFSGCNPRSDSPGNLKKIDMNQAFNLTKSVKLSDLVKSVEIVQFYPPEDTYFVNARSFAVGKKFILIADDRGGGSSNVILCERSGKFVTTIGRSGKGPGEFLSAWLVL
;
A
#
# COMPACT_ATOMS: atom_id res chain seq x y z
N MET A 1 42.27 -65.60 16.93
CA MET A 1 41.25 -64.81 16.19
C MET A 1 41.34 -65.17 14.71
N ASN A 2 40.29 -65.78 14.20
CA ASN A 2 40.08 -66.12 12.80
C ASN A 2 40.03 -64.85 11.92
N LYS A 3 40.68 -64.89 10.76
CA LYS A 3 40.84 -63.76 9.82
C LYS A 3 39.50 -63.09 9.48
N ASN A 4 38.42 -63.87 9.43
CA ASN A 4 37.07 -63.39 9.16
C ASN A 4 36.47 -62.57 10.32
N THR A 5 36.81 -62.86 11.57
CA THR A 5 36.31 -62.12 12.74
C THR A 5 37.03 -60.79 12.90
N PHE A 6 38.31 -60.71 12.52
CA PHE A 6 39.04 -59.44 12.49
C PHE A 6 38.50 -58.50 11.39
N PHE A 7 38.15 -59.06 10.23
CA PHE A 7 37.58 -58.29 9.12
C PHE A 7 36.19 -57.73 9.44
N LEU A 8 35.36 -58.50 10.17
CA LEU A 8 34.03 -58.07 10.60
C LEU A 8 34.06 -56.91 11.60
N ILE A 9 35.05 -56.87 12.50
CA ILE A 9 35.20 -55.78 13.47
C ILE A 9 35.59 -54.48 12.77
N ILE A 10 36.50 -54.54 11.78
CA ILE A 10 36.89 -53.37 10.98
C ILE A 10 35.69 -52.81 10.20
N LEU A 11 34.84 -53.67 9.63
CA LEU A 11 33.67 -53.25 8.87
C LEU A 11 32.63 -52.52 9.74
N ILE A 12 32.45 -52.96 10.99
CA ILE A 12 31.52 -52.34 11.95
C ILE A 12 32.03 -50.97 12.42
N CYS A 13 33.35 -50.80 12.60
CA CYS A 13 33.94 -49.53 13.04
C CYS A 13 33.84 -48.42 11.98
N PHE A 14 33.77 -48.74 10.69
CA PHE A 14 33.56 -47.75 9.62
C PHE A 14 32.10 -47.32 9.44
N GLY A 15 31.13 -48.02 10.05
CA GLY A 15 29.70 -47.73 9.93
C GLY A 15 29.17 -46.60 10.81
N PHE A 16 29.97 -46.06 11.75
CA PHE A 16 29.50 -45.06 12.74
C PHE A 16 30.01 -43.63 12.52
N SER A 17 30.66 -43.33 11.41
CA SER A 17 31.03 -41.94 11.03
C SER A 17 29.95 -41.32 10.14
N GLY A 18 28.78 -41.04 10.72
CA GLY A 18 27.61 -40.53 10.00
C GLY A 18 26.85 -39.42 10.73
N CYS A 19 27.52 -38.55 11.49
CA CYS A 19 26.92 -37.31 11.95
C CYS A 19 27.09 -36.22 10.89
N ASN A 20 26.12 -36.05 10.00
CA ASN A 20 25.98 -34.76 9.31
C ASN A 20 25.44 -33.77 10.34
N PRO A 21 26.17 -32.70 10.72
CA PRO A 21 25.52 -31.58 11.38
C PRO A 21 24.44 -31.10 10.41
N ARG A 22 23.17 -31.05 10.87
CA ARG A 22 22.16 -30.27 10.18
C ARG A 22 22.67 -28.83 10.20
N SER A 23 23.29 -28.42 9.09
CA SER A 23 23.44 -27.01 8.82
C SER A 23 22.03 -26.50 8.58
N ASP A 24 21.37 -26.02 9.63
CA ASP A 24 20.45 -24.90 9.45
C ASP A 24 21.30 -23.75 8.93
N SER A 25 21.58 -23.79 7.63
CA SER A 25 22.27 -22.75 6.91
C SER A 25 21.48 -21.48 7.16
N PRO A 26 22.07 -20.42 7.73
CA PRO A 26 21.45 -19.09 7.77
C PRO A 26 21.28 -18.49 6.35
N GLY A 27 21.51 -19.30 5.31
CA GLY A 27 21.50 -18.96 3.89
C GLY A 27 20.13 -18.92 3.21
N ASN A 28 19.02 -19.14 3.92
CA ASN A 28 17.68 -19.03 3.33
C ASN A 28 16.90 -17.76 3.70
N LEU A 29 17.57 -16.78 4.31
CA LEU A 29 17.04 -15.43 4.35
C LEU A 29 17.29 -14.76 3.00
N LYS A 30 16.21 -14.51 2.25
CA LYS A 30 16.27 -13.64 1.07
C LYS A 30 16.75 -12.26 1.51
N LYS A 31 18.03 -11.97 1.28
CA LYS A 31 18.59 -10.64 1.47
C LYS A 31 18.17 -9.78 0.27
N ILE A 32 17.42 -8.73 0.53
CA ILE A 32 17.05 -7.73 -0.47
C ILE A 32 18.04 -6.57 -0.31
N ASP A 33 18.80 -6.28 -1.35
CA ASP A 33 19.66 -5.08 -1.39
C ASP A 33 18.79 -3.86 -1.74
N MET A 34 18.53 -3.01 -0.75
CA MET A 34 17.74 -1.80 -0.92
C MET A 34 18.43 -0.77 -1.84
N ASN A 35 19.76 -0.69 -1.80
CA ASN A 35 20.50 0.27 -2.63
C ASN A 35 20.39 -0.10 -4.10
N GLN A 36 20.44 -1.40 -4.41
CA GLN A 36 20.21 -1.90 -5.76
C GLN A 36 18.75 -1.66 -6.21
N ALA A 37 17.78 -1.80 -5.31
CA ALA A 37 16.36 -1.59 -5.61
C ALA A 37 16.05 -0.14 -6.06
N PHE A 38 16.69 0.87 -5.45
CA PHE A 38 16.53 2.26 -5.87
C PHE A 38 17.22 2.56 -7.22
N ASN A 39 18.32 1.88 -7.53
CA ASN A 39 18.98 2.00 -8.84
C ASN A 39 18.27 1.24 -9.97
N LEU A 40 17.34 0.34 -9.61
CA LEU A 40 16.49 -0.42 -10.51
C LEU A 40 15.24 0.33 -10.97
N THR A 41 15.07 1.61 -10.57
CA THR A 41 13.89 2.41 -10.91
C THR A 41 13.79 2.59 -12.42
N LYS A 42 13.11 1.64 -13.07
CA LYS A 42 12.73 1.73 -14.48
C LYS A 42 11.64 2.79 -14.58
N SER A 43 11.82 3.73 -15.50
CA SER A 43 10.73 4.62 -15.90
C SER A 43 9.62 3.77 -16.51
N VAL A 44 8.46 3.76 -15.87
CA VAL A 44 7.25 3.11 -16.37
C VAL A 44 6.41 4.19 -17.03
N LYS A 45 5.95 3.96 -18.26
CA LYS A 45 5.05 4.92 -18.91
C LYS A 45 3.67 4.78 -18.27
N LEU A 46 3.03 5.91 -17.98
CA LEU A 46 1.67 5.92 -17.44
C LEU A 46 0.68 5.17 -18.36
N SER A 47 0.88 5.26 -19.68
CA SER A 47 0.12 4.53 -20.70
C SER A 47 0.15 3.01 -20.54
N ASP A 48 1.20 2.47 -19.92
CA ASP A 48 1.36 1.03 -19.72
C ASP A 48 0.53 0.55 -18.50
N LEU A 49 0.10 1.48 -17.63
CA LEU A 49 -0.60 1.19 -16.38
C LEU A 49 -2.10 1.53 -16.43
N VAL A 50 -2.49 2.53 -17.23
CA VAL A 50 -3.88 3.01 -17.29
C VAL A 50 -4.40 3.03 -18.73
N LYS A 51 -5.69 2.70 -18.90
CA LYS A 51 -6.35 2.71 -20.23
C LYS A 51 -6.65 4.12 -20.74
N SER A 52 -6.93 5.04 -19.83
CA SER A 52 -7.34 6.41 -20.13
C SER A 52 -7.11 7.32 -18.94
N VAL A 53 -6.94 8.61 -19.21
CA VAL A 53 -6.84 9.67 -18.20
C VAL A 53 -7.99 10.64 -18.42
N GLU A 54 -8.64 11.06 -17.33
CA GLU A 54 -9.67 12.08 -17.33
C GLU A 54 -9.17 13.25 -16.48
N ILE A 55 -9.28 14.46 -17.02
CA ILE A 55 -9.00 15.69 -16.30
C ILE A 55 -10.32 16.42 -16.12
N VAL A 56 -10.72 16.61 -14.87
CA VAL A 56 -11.97 17.31 -14.52
C VAL A 56 -11.62 18.67 -13.95
N GLN A 57 -12.05 19.73 -14.63
CA GLN A 57 -11.91 21.09 -14.11
C GLN A 57 -13.04 21.38 -13.13
N PHE A 58 -12.69 21.80 -11.91
CA PHE A 58 -13.67 22.16 -10.90
C PHE A 58 -14.16 23.60 -11.11
N TYR A 59 -15.48 23.80 -11.14
CA TYR A 59 -16.13 25.10 -11.30
C TYR A 59 -16.97 25.43 -10.05
N PRO A 60 -16.35 25.97 -8.99
CA PRO A 60 -17.09 26.37 -7.80
C PRO A 60 -17.82 27.72 -8.00
N PRO A 61 -18.93 27.95 -7.27
CA PRO A 61 -19.45 29.28 -7.02
C PRO A 61 -18.42 30.16 -6.29
N GLU A 62 -18.66 31.47 -6.28
CA GLU A 62 -17.91 32.39 -5.42
C GLU A 62 -17.94 31.90 -3.96
N ASP A 63 -16.83 32.10 -3.25
CA ASP A 63 -16.58 31.65 -1.87
C ASP A 63 -16.60 30.13 -1.62
N THR A 64 -16.72 29.31 -2.67
CA THR A 64 -16.59 27.85 -2.56
C THR A 64 -15.21 27.42 -3.03
N TYR A 65 -14.45 26.79 -2.15
CA TYR A 65 -13.16 26.21 -2.49
C TYR A 65 -12.87 25.01 -1.60
N PHE A 66 -11.94 24.17 -2.05
CA PHE A 66 -11.24 23.24 -1.18
C PHE A 66 -9.76 23.55 -1.16
N VAL A 67 -9.11 23.28 -0.04
CA VAL A 67 -7.68 23.48 0.14
C VAL A 67 -6.93 22.21 -0.22
N ASN A 68 -7.46 21.05 0.17
CA ASN A 68 -6.78 19.78 0.02
C ASN A 68 -7.75 18.64 -0.32
N ALA A 69 -7.78 18.24 -1.58
CA ALA A 69 -8.53 17.08 -2.06
C ALA A 69 -7.80 15.75 -1.76
N ARG A 70 -7.27 15.59 -0.54
CA ARG A 70 -6.50 14.40 -0.14
C ARG A 70 -7.34 13.13 -0.17
N SER A 71 -8.62 13.26 0.17
CA SER A 71 -9.57 12.15 0.13
C SER A 71 -10.71 12.51 -0.82
N PHE A 72 -10.96 11.63 -1.78
CA PHE A 72 -12.02 11.79 -2.76
C PHE A 72 -12.54 10.43 -3.21
N ALA A 73 -13.81 10.39 -3.64
CA ALA A 73 -14.40 9.22 -4.27
C ALA A 73 -15.02 9.61 -5.61
N VAL A 74 -14.75 8.82 -6.63
CA VAL A 74 -15.28 9.03 -7.99
C VAL A 74 -16.39 8.02 -8.25
N GLY A 75 -17.62 8.48 -8.17
CA GLY A 75 -18.81 7.70 -8.52
C GLY A 75 -19.19 7.84 -9.99
N LYS A 76 -20.26 7.14 -10.41
CA LYS A 76 -20.76 7.22 -11.81
C LYS A 76 -21.30 8.61 -12.18
N LYS A 77 -21.95 9.30 -11.24
CA LYS A 77 -22.61 10.60 -11.46
C LYS A 77 -21.89 11.76 -10.79
N PHE A 78 -21.22 11.50 -9.69
CA PHE A 78 -20.65 12.52 -8.83
C PHE A 78 -19.23 12.18 -8.42
N ILE A 79 -18.49 13.22 -8.07
CA ILE A 79 -17.22 13.18 -7.37
C ILE A 79 -17.48 13.76 -5.98
N LEU A 80 -17.06 13.03 -4.96
CA LEU A 80 -17.07 13.51 -3.59
C LEU A 80 -15.64 13.89 -3.20
N ILE A 81 -15.44 15.07 -2.64
CA ILE A 81 -14.15 15.57 -2.18
C ILE A 81 -14.27 15.86 -0.70
N ALA A 82 -13.53 15.14 0.13
CA ALA A 82 -13.36 15.48 1.54
C ALA A 82 -12.17 16.43 1.66
N ASP A 83 -12.48 17.69 1.94
CA ASP A 83 -11.51 18.76 2.07
C ASP A 83 -10.96 18.83 3.50
N ASP A 84 -9.73 18.36 3.65
CA ASP A 84 -9.01 18.41 4.91
C ASP A 84 -8.18 19.70 5.02
N ARG A 85 -8.72 20.69 5.74
CA ARG A 85 -8.03 21.96 5.97
C ARG A 85 -7.02 21.92 7.13
N GLY A 86 -6.86 20.79 7.81
CA GLY A 86 -6.14 20.71 9.08
C GLY A 86 -6.88 21.42 10.22
N GLY A 87 -6.55 21.08 11.47
CA GLY A 87 -7.09 21.77 12.65
C GLY A 87 -8.57 21.55 12.96
N GLY A 88 -9.19 20.50 12.40
CA GLY A 88 -10.59 20.15 12.69
C GLY A 88 -11.64 20.93 11.90
N SER A 89 -11.21 21.67 10.87
CA SER A 89 -12.12 22.20 9.85
C SER A 89 -12.09 21.28 8.64
N SER A 90 -13.25 20.75 8.28
CA SER A 90 -13.41 19.98 7.06
C SER A 90 -14.75 20.30 6.43
N ASN A 91 -14.78 20.28 5.10
CA ASN A 91 -16.01 20.32 4.31
C ASN A 91 -16.02 19.11 3.39
N VAL A 92 -17.20 18.62 3.05
CA VAL A 92 -17.35 17.55 2.06
C VAL A 92 -18.07 18.14 0.87
N ILE A 93 -17.40 18.21 -0.27
CA ILE A 93 -17.92 18.82 -1.49
C ILE A 93 -18.41 17.72 -2.41
N LEU A 94 -19.63 17.90 -2.92
CA LEU A 94 -20.20 17.08 -3.97
C LEU A 94 -20.19 17.87 -5.28
N CYS A 95 -19.61 17.29 -6.32
CA CYS A 95 -19.67 17.84 -7.67
C CYS A 95 -20.09 16.78 -8.68
N GLU A 96 -20.64 17.22 -9.81
CA GLU A 96 -20.90 16.36 -10.95
C GLU A 96 -19.58 15.86 -11.57
N ARG A 97 -19.65 14.81 -12.40
CA ARG A 97 -18.49 14.37 -13.20
C ARG A 97 -17.94 15.42 -14.16
N SER A 98 -18.75 16.41 -14.52
CA SER A 98 -18.33 17.60 -15.28
C SER A 98 -17.43 18.55 -14.47
N GLY A 99 -17.33 18.37 -13.16
CA GLY A 99 -16.64 19.28 -12.24
C GLY A 99 -17.51 20.45 -11.76
N LYS A 100 -18.77 20.53 -12.19
CA LYS A 100 -19.74 21.49 -11.69
C LYS A 100 -20.06 21.20 -10.22
N PHE A 101 -19.95 22.22 -9.37
CA PHE A 101 -20.36 22.12 -7.98
C PHE A 101 -21.86 21.82 -7.83
N VAL A 102 -22.19 20.91 -6.91
CA VAL A 102 -23.58 20.58 -6.54
C VAL A 102 -23.91 21.14 -5.17
N THR A 103 -23.14 20.74 -4.14
CA THR A 103 -23.39 21.19 -2.76
C THR A 103 -22.22 20.89 -1.83
N THR A 104 -22.26 21.45 -0.63
CA THR A 104 -21.41 21.07 0.51
C THR A 104 -22.25 20.26 1.49
N ILE A 105 -21.77 19.07 1.84
CA ILE A 105 -22.40 18.16 2.79
C ILE A 105 -21.86 18.45 4.18
N GLY A 106 -22.77 18.85 5.07
CA GLY A 106 -22.48 19.22 6.45
C GLY A 106 -21.51 20.40 6.59
N ARG A 107 -21.00 20.59 7.80
CA ARG A 107 -20.04 21.64 8.14
C ARG A 107 -19.27 21.29 9.41
N SER A 108 -18.22 22.06 9.67
CA SER A 108 -17.42 21.90 10.88
C SER A 108 -18.24 22.23 12.14
N GLY A 109 -18.30 21.29 13.09
CA GLY A 109 -19.04 21.49 14.34
C GLY A 109 -19.34 20.20 15.09
N LYS A 110 -20.15 20.31 16.16
CA LYS A 110 -20.54 19.19 17.06
C LYS A 110 -22.05 18.95 17.10
N GLY A 111 -22.84 19.74 16.37
CA GLY A 111 -24.27 19.59 16.29
C GLY A 111 -24.70 18.43 15.38
N PRO A 112 -25.99 18.07 15.37
CA PRO A 112 -26.53 17.09 14.43
C PRO A 112 -26.21 17.48 12.97
N GLY A 113 -25.59 16.56 12.22
CA GLY A 113 -25.18 16.78 10.83
C GLY A 113 -23.87 17.58 10.66
N GLU A 114 -23.21 17.94 11.75
CA GLU A 114 -21.88 18.57 11.74
C GLU A 114 -20.79 17.55 12.05
N PHE A 115 -19.58 17.80 11.60
CA PHE A 115 -18.42 16.94 11.85
C PHE A 115 -17.20 17.76 12.21
N LEU A 116 -16.41 17.28 13.17
CA LEU A 116 -15.11 17.87 13.48
C LEU A 116 -14.05 17.51 12.44
N SER A 117 -14.30 16.48 11.64
CA SER A 117 -13.41 16.13 10.54
C SER A 117 -14.08 15.21 9.52
N ALA A 118 -13.70 15.36 8.26
CA ALA A 118 -14.17 14.55 7.15
C ALA A 118 -13.31 13.31 6.83
N TRP A 119 -12.28 12.98 7.65
CA TRP A 119 -11.37 11.84 7.38
C TRP A 119 -12.08 10.50 7.15
N LEU A 120 -13.22 10.27 7.84
CA LEU A 120 -13.97 9.01 7.80
C LEU A 120 -15.21 9.06 6.90
N VAL A 121 -15.43 10.15 6.15
CA VAL A 121 -16.61 10.32 5.29
C VAL A 121 -16.48 9.54 3.97
N LEU A 122 -15.26 9.07 3.66
CA LEU A 122 -14.91 8.37 2.42
C LEU A 122 -14.21 7.04 2.67
#